data_AF-A0A9Q8WCX5-F1
#
_entry.id   AF-A0A9Q8WCX5-F1
#
_cell.length_a   1.000
_cell.length_b   1.000
_cell.length_c   1.000
_cell.angle_alpha   90.00
_cell.angle_beta   90.00
_cell.angle_gamma   90.00
#
_symmetry.space_group_name_H-M   'P 1'
#
loop_
_entity.id
_entity.type
_entity.pdbx_description
1 polymer ?
#
loop_
_entity_poly.entity_id
_entity_poly.type
_entity_poly.pdbx_seq_one_letter_code
_entity_poly.pdbx_strand_id
1 'polypeptide(L)'
;MEDTNGEKSENFRRPALQVIVLGAGGGPQESNTTALLVRSVASGWTKGSIIAVDAGVHLSAITRILEETAPPGLGTQLPLPHTLASGPFAGLQLTPNSQLEVATGAVYPSSIASFITRTLIDTYVITHPHLDHISGFVVNTAGLTRPKRLAALPSTVNALKTHIFNNVIWPNLSDESNGAGLVTYTRLVEGGSPAIGDGESKGYLEVADRLAIKAYSVSHGHCIERHPHRGSTSSTATPLRYPSVDAASMASPRILPYGLASSTAPIPRAPSVAPEPQASVCVYDSSAYFILDMATNLEILIFGDVEPDSMSLSPRNLTIWEEAAPKIVAGQLAAIFIECSYDDSHSDDRLFGHLKPRYVMEEMHALAQTVEEARGDAHASRKRKRVAEPDTIPRRRTGGAFSRLAGGDESPISPKSVAKRAVSADIGHVPPLPPAATSVESPHLTTPTQELSLREAEGWSETEDGHSKGPPLKGIKVVIIHVKDRPDGRDQGKLILQELEAYEADAQLGCEFIVSHAGQSLYL
;
A
#
# COMPACT_ATOMS: atom_id res chain seq x y z
N MET A 1 -48.28 15.43 -27.46
CA MET A 1 -47.24 15.38 -28.51
C MET A 1 -46.13 16.34 -28.11
N GLU A 2 -45.47 16.17 -26.96
CA GLU A 2 -44.89 14.92 -26.45
C GLU A 2 -44.04 14.22 -27.50
N ASP A 3 -42.73 14.37 -27.37
CA ASP A 3 -41.80 13.26 -27.48
C ASP A 3 -40.90 13.31 -26.25
N THR A 4 -41.20 12.45 -25.28
CA THR A 4 -40.41 12.28 -24.06
C THR A 4 -39.41 11.16 -24.27
N ASN A 5 -38.19 11.50 -24.69
CA ASN A 5 -37.03 10.61 -24.58
C ASN A 5 -35.93 11.33 -23.81
N GLY A 6 -36.05 11.29 -22.49
CA GLY A 6 -34.93 11.59 -21.60
C GLY A 6 -33.96 10.42 -21.63
N GLU A 7 -33.02 10.43 -22.58
CA GLU A 7 -31.84 9.57 -22.50
C GLU A 7 -31.12 9.89 -21.19
N LYS A 8 -31.08 8.92 -20.27
CA LYS A 8 -30.22 9.00 -19.11
C LYS A 8 -28.79 8.98 -19.64
N SER A 9 -28.11 10.11 -19.57
CA SER A 9 -26.65 10.15 -19.70
C SER A 9 -26.06 9.24 -18.63
N GLU A 10 -25.63 8.03 -19.00
CA GLU A 10 -24.91 7.13 -18.09
C GLU A 10 -23.72 7.88 -17.51
N ASN A 11 -23.67 7.96 -16.18
CA ASN A 11 -22.74 8.85 -15.49
C ASN A 11 -21.42 8.10 -15.26
N PHE A 12 -20.74 7.76 -16.36
CA PHE A 12 -19.46 7.06 -16.38
C PHE A 12 -18.46 7.79 -15.47
N ARG A 13 -18.22 7.23 -14.27
CA ARG A 13 -17.10 7.66 -13.43
C ARG A 13 -15.82 7.38 -14.22
N ARG A 14 -15.04 8.44 -14.47
CA ARG A 14 -13.72 8.29 -15.06
C ARG A 14 -12.81 7.55 -14.06
N PRO A 15 -11.92 6.65 -14.52
CA PRO A 15 -11.02 5.96 -13.62
C PRO A 15 -10.09 6.96 -12.92
N ALA A 16 -9.85 6.73 -11.64
CA ALA A 16 -8.97 7.51 -10.79
C ALA A 16 -7.56 6.92 -10.74
N LEU A 17 -7.45 5.59 -10.74
CA LEU A 17 -6.19 4.86 -10.62
C LEU A 17 -5.93 4.01 -11.86
N GLN A 18 -4.65 3.88 -12.21
CA GLN A 18 -4.19 2.86 -13.15
C GLN A 18 -3.18 1.97 -12.43
N VAL A 19 -3.40 0.66 -12.48
CA VAL A 19 -2.44 -0.37 -12.05
C VAL A 19 -1.95 -1.12 -13.28
N ILE A 20 -0.63 -1.24 -13.44
CA ILE A 20 0.02 -1.97 -14.53
C ILE A 20 0.78 -3.14 -13.92
N VAL A 21 0.48 -4.35 -14.39
CA VAL A 21 1.10 -5.58 -13.91
C VAL A 21 2.40 -5.82 -14.68
N LEU A 22 3.56 -5.73 -14.03
CA LEU A 22 4.85 -6.03 -14.63
C LEU A 22 5.21 -7.52 -14.50
N GLY A 23 4.87 -8.10 -13.35
CA GLY A 23 4.97 -9.53 -13.07
C GLY A 23 3.82 -9.95 -12.16
N ALA A 24 3.22 -11.10 -12.45
CA ALA A 24 2.03 -11.62 -11.78
C ALA A 24 2.27 -12.93 -11.02
N GLY A 25 3.45 -13.53 -11.16
CA GLY A 25 3.74 -14.87 -10.66
C GLY A 25 4.50 -14.86 -9.34
N GLY A 26 4.28 -15.89 -8.51
CA GLY A 26 5.02 -16.12 -7.27
C GLY A 26 6.22 -17.06 -7.42
N GLY A 27 6.81 -17.10 -8.61
CA GLY A 27 7.81 -18.09 -9.00
C GLY A 27 7.22 -19.46 -9.34
N PRO A 28 8.06 -20.49 -9.56
CA PRO A 28 9.52 -20.46 -9.48
C PRO A 28 10.20 -19.74 -10.67
N GLN A 29 9.46 -19.35 -11.70
CA GLN A 29 9.99 -18.58 -12.83
C GLN A 29 10.35 -17.15 -12.42
N GLU A 30 11.64 -16.81 -12.46
CA GLU A 30 12.16 -15.49 -12.07
C GLU A 30 11.79 -14.37 -13.04
N SER A 31 11.35 -14.71 -14.25
CA SER A 31 11.02 -13.73 -15.31
C SER A 31 9.60 -13.13 -15.22
N ASN A 32 8.79 -13.52 -14.24
CA ASN A 32 7.42 -13.05 -14.04
C ASN A 32 7.10 -12.72 -12.56
N THR A 33 8.11 -12.62 -11.69
CA THR A 33 7.91 -12.43 -10.24
C THR A 33 7.22 -11.10 -9.89
N THR A 34 6.36 -11.11 -8.87
CA THR A 34 5.47 -10.02 -8.46
C THR A 34 6.09 -8.61 -8.53
N ALA A 35 5.47 -7.76 -9.34
CA ALA A 35 5.76 -6.33 -9.43
C ALA A 35 4.62 -5.57 -10.12
N LEU A 36 4.18 -4.47 -9.52
CA LEU A 36 3.09 -3.63 -10.02
C LEU A 36 3.55 -2.18 -10.13
N LEU A 37 3.03 -1.43 -11.12
CA LEU A 37 3.11 0.04 -11.13
C LEU A 37 1.74 0.63 -10.84
N VAL A 38 1.66 1.60 -9.95
CA VAL A 38 0.42 2.32 -9.62
C VAL A 38 0.62 3.82 -9.87
N ARG A 39 -0.34 4.46 -10.53
CA ARG A 39 -0.38 5.92 -10.72
C ARG A 39 -1.78 6.49 -10.59
N SER A 40 -1.87 7.75 -10.16
CA SER A 40 -3.08 8.55 -10.34
C SER A 40 -3.28 8.84 -11.84
N VAL A 41 -4.50 8.64 -12.34
CA VAL A 41 -4.87 9.02 -13.71
C VAL A 41 -4.79 10.55 -13.86
N ALA A 42 -5.12 11.30 -12.81
CA ALA A 42 -5.10 12.77 -12.77
C ALA A 42 -3.68 13.37 -12.85
N SER A 43 -2.65 12.64 -12.42
CA SER A 43 -1.23 13.04 -12.54
C SER A 43 -0.67 12.93 -13.96
N GLY A 44 -1.36 12.21 -14.85
CA GLY A 44 -0.84 11.87 -16.18
C GLY A 44 0.46 11.06 -16.10
N TRP A 45 1.38 11.32 -17.04
CA TRP A 45 2.71 10.69 -17.10
C TRP A 45 3.82 11.70 -16.74
N THR A 46 3.72 12.28 -15.56
CA THR A 46 4.66 13.31 -15.07
C THR A 46 5.80 12.71 -14.24
N LYS A 47 6.87 13.48 -14.01
CA LYS A 47 8.02 13.03 -13.22
C LYS A 47 7.59 12.73 -11.78
N GLY A 48 7.81 11.51 -11.31
CA GLY A 48 7.46 11.08 -9.95
C GLY A 48 5.96 10.83 -9.73
N SER A 49 5.20 10.52 -10.79
CA SER A 49 3.75 10.20 -10.74
C SER A 49 3.42 8.73 -10.51
N ILE A 50 4.44 7.86 -10.44
CA ILE A 50 4.27 6.41 -10.33
C ILE A 50 4.95 5.91 -9.05
N ILE A 51 4.31 4.98 -8.35
CA ILE A 51 4.96 4.08 -7.40
C ILE A 51 5.09 2.68 -8.01
N ALA A 52 6.17 1.98 -7.68
CA ALA A 52 6.29 0.55 -7.92
C ALA A 52 5.93 -0.18 -6.62
N VAL A 53 4.93 -1.08 -6.64
CA VAL A 53 4.57 -1.93 -5.49
C VAL A 53 5.18 -3.30 -5.74
N ASP A 54 6.12 -3.65 -4.88
CA ASP A 54 7.15 -4.68 -5.12
C ASP A 54 7.90 -4.52 -6.46
N ALA A 55 8.94 -5.32 -6.61
CA ALA A 55 9.91 -5.19 -7.69
C ALA A 55 10.68 -6.48 -7.96
N GLY A 56 9.98 -7.62 -8.02
CA GLY A 56 10.52 -8.89 -8.49
C GLY A 56 11.10 -8.77 -9.90
N VAL A 57 10.27 -8.40 -10.87
CA VAL A 57 10.73 -7.93 -12.18
C VAL A 57 10.50 -6.43 -12.34
N HIS A 58 11.30 -5.75 -13.16
CA HIS A 58 11.09 -4.31 -13.36
C HIS A 58 11.55 -3.84 -14.75
N LEU A 59 12.78 -3.33 -14.91
CA LEU A 59 13.27 -2.78 -16.18
C LEU A 59 13.14 -3.76 -17.37
N SER A 60 13.41 -5.04 -17.14
CA SER A 60 13.25 -6.12 -18.14
C SER A 60 11.79 -6.37 -18.52
N ALA A 61 10.87 -6.37 -17.55
CA ALA A 61 9.44 -6.53 -17.79
C ALA A 61 8.85 -5.33 -18.54
N ILE A 62 9.17 -4.10 -18.11
CA ILE A 62 8.77 -2.86 -18.81
C ILE A 62 9.30 -2.88 -20.25
N THR A 63 10.54 -3.34 -20.47
CA THR A 63 11.12 -3.47 -21.81
C THR A 63 10.34 -4.45 -22.68
N ARG A 64 10.07 -5.68 -22.22
CA ARG A 64 9.28 -6.69 -22.97
C ARG A 64 7.87 -6.21 -23.30
N ILE A 65 7.16 -5.64 -22.32
CA ILE A 65 5.81 -5.08 -22.52
C ILE A 65 5.86 -4.02 -23.63
N LEU A 66 6.90 -3.19 -23.69
CA LEU A 66 7.08 -2.20 -24.75
C LEU A 66 7.55 -2.80 -26.08
N GLU A 67 8.29 -3.90 -26.09
CA GLU A 67 8.62 -4.65 -27.33
C GLU A 67 7.36 -5.26 -27.97
N GLU A 68 6.38 -5.66 -27.16
CA GLU A 68 5.10 -6.22 -27.61
C GLU A 68 4.05 -5.15 -27.97
N THR A 69 4.08 -3.97 -27.33
CA THR A 69 3.01 -2.95 -27.43
C THR A 69 3.40 -1.63 -28.10
N ALA A 70 4.69 -1.31 -28.26
CA ALA A 70 5.11 -0.10 -28.94
C ALA A 70 4.92 -0.23 -30.47
N PRO A 71 4.52 0.86 -31.17
CA PRO A 71 4.32 0.81 -32.61
C PRO A 71 5.64 0.55 -33.36
N PRO A 72 5.64 -0.28 -34.43
CA PRO A 72 6.82 -0.54 -35.22
C PRO A 72 7.34 0.74 -35.89
N GLY A 73 8.66 0.87 -36.00
CA GLY A 73 9.30 2.04 -36.62
C GLY A 73 9.31 3.30 -35.75
N LEU A 74 9.06 3.21 -34.45
CA LEU A 74 9.12 4.35 -33.53
C LEU A 74 10.48 5.09 -33.58
N GLY A 75 10.42 6.41 -33.74
CA GLY A 75 11.59 7.29 -33.94
C GLY A 75 12.20 7.27 -35.35
N THR A 76 11.89 6.27 -36.19
CA THR A 76 12.41 6.18 -37.56
C THR A 76 11.35 6.49 -38.61
N GLN A 77 10.28 5.72 -38.66
CA GLN A 77 9.13 5.91 -39.52
C GLN A 77 8.03 6.74 -38.83
N LEU A 78 7.91 6.61 -37.52
CA LEU A 78 6.95 7.33 -36.69
C LEU A 78 7.69 8.42 -35.89
N PRO A 79 7.60 9.70 -36.31
CA PRO A 79 8.46 10.77 -35.78
C PRO A 79 8.10 11.17 -34.35
N LEU A 80 9.08 11.71 -33.64
CA LEU A 80 8.89 12.33 -32.32
C LEU A 80 8.51 13.82 -32.45
N PRO A 81 7.74 14.38 -31.50
CA PRO A 81 7.16 13.71 -30.34
C PRO A 81 6.00 12.78 -30.72
N HIS A 82 5.92 11.63 -30.07
CA HIS A 82 4.87 10.64 -30.30
C HIS A 82 4.22 10.23 -28.98
N THR A 83 2.88 10.25 -28.92
CA THR A 83 2.13 9.74 -27.77
C THR A 83 1.69 8.31 -28.06
N LEU A 84 2.07 7.36 -27.19
CA LEU A 84 1.66 5.97 -27.31
C LEU A 84 0.12 5.87 -27.29
N ALA A 85 -0.45 5.28 -28.34
CA ALA A 85 -1.91 5.21 -28.52
C ALA A 85 -2.56 4.01 -27.80
N SER A 86 -1.79 2.98 -27.48
CA SER A 86 -2.28 1.68 -26.98
C SER A 86 -1.29 1.02 -26.01
N GLY A 87 -1.72 -0.05 -25.36
CA GLY A 87 -0.94 -0.79 -24.36
C GLY A 87 -0.90 -0.12 -22.98
N PRO A 88 -0.23 -0.70 -21.99
CA PRO A 88 -0.26 -0.21 -20.60
C PRO A 88 0.28 1.21 -20.42
N PHE A 89 1.17 1.64 -21.32
CA PHE A 89 1.77 2.97 -21.31
C PHE A 89 1.05 3.96 -22.26
N ALA A 90 -0.19 3.69 -22.64
CA ALA A 90 -1.01 4.59 -23.46
C ALA A 90 -1.11 5.99 -22.84
N GLY A 91 -1.08 7.02 -23.70
CA GLY A 91 -1.02 8.42 -23.30
C GLY A 91 0.38 8.92 -22.91
N LEU A 92 1.40 8.05 -22.80
CA LEU A 92 2.78 8.48 -22.56
C LEU A 92 3.33 9.19 -23.79
N GLN A 93 3.65 10.48 -23.64
CA GLN A 93 4.33 11.24 -24.69
C GLN A 93 5.84 11.01 -24.65
N LEU A 94 6.37 10.53 -25.76
CA LEU A 94 7.79 10.30 -25.99
C LEU A 94 8.37 11.51 -26.72
N THR A 95 9.31 12.19 -26.09
CA THR A 95 10.05 13.34 -26.63
C THR A 95 11.52 12.97 -26.84
N PRO A 96 12.25 13.62 -27.77
CA PRO A 96 13.68 13.37 -27.95
C PRO A 96 14.45 13.84 -26.68
N ASN A 97 14.83 12.91 -25.82
CA ASN A 97 15.29 13.21 -24.46
C ASN A 97 16.78 12.92 -24.23
N SER A 98 17.42 12.17 -25.14
CA SER A 98 18.86 11.94 -25.15
C SER A 98 19.52 12.49 -26.41
N GLN A 99 20.78 12.93 -26.29
CA GLN A 99 21.61 13.31 -27.44
C GLN A 99 21.79 12.15 -28.43
N LEU A 100 21.60 10.90 -27.99
CA LEU A 100 21.71 9.69 -28.80
C LEU A 100 20.47 9.46 -29.68
N GLU A 101 19.26 9.69 -29.15
CA GLU A 101 18.01 9.68 -29.93
C GLU A 101 18.01 10.80 -30.98
N VAL A 102 18.51 12.00 -30.62
CA VAL A 102 18.67 13.12 -31.56
C VAL A 102 19.67 12.79 -32.69
N ALA A 103 20.68 11.95 -32.41
CA ALA A 103 21.71 11.57 -33.39
C ALA A 103 21.34 10.35 -34.25
N THR A 104 20.43 9.47 -33.80
CA THR A 104 20.11 8.20 -34.46
C THR A 104 18.65 8.08 -34.94
N GLY A 105 17.77 8.97 -34.51
CA GLY A 105 16.32 8.94 -34.78
C GLY A 105 15.57 7.87 -33.97
N ALA A 106 16.06 6.64 -33.98
CA ALA A 106 15.40 5.48 -33.37
C ALA A 106 15.21 5.61 -31.85
N VAL A 107 14.00 5.28 -31.39
CA VAL A 107 13.69 5.09 -29.96
C VAL A 107 13.49 3.60 -29.72
N TYR A 108 14.23 3.05 -28.75
CA TYR A 108 14.16 1.64 -28.39
C TYR A 108 13.24 1.44 -27.17
N PRO A 109 12.49 0.32 -27.08
CA PRO A 109 11.72 -0.05 -25.89
C PRO A 109 12.50 0.05 -24.58
N SER A 110 13.79 -0.33 -24.60
CA SER A 110 14.69 -0.22 -23.45
C SER A 110 15.01 1.22 -23.04
N SER A 111 15.08 2.18 -23.99
CA SER A 111 15.22 3.61 -23.69
C SER A 111 13.98 4.15 -22.96
N ILE A 112 12.79 3.76 -23.44
CA ILE A 112 11.51 4.14 -22.82
C ILE A 112 11.38 3.51 -21.42
N ALA A 113 11.71 2.22 -21.28
CA ALA A 113 11.72 1.54 -19.99
C ALA A 113 12.69 2.19 -18.98
N SER A 114 13.87 2.63 -19.47
CA SER A 114 14.83 3.41 -18.68
C SER A 114 14.26 4.77 -18.28
N PHE A 115 13.56 5.48 -19.16
CA PHE A 115 12.88 6.73 -18.85
C PHE A 115 11.79 6.56 -17.77
N ILE A 116 10.93 5.55 -17.90
CA ILE A 116 9.89 5.23 -16.89
C ILE A 116 10.54 4.97 -15.53
N THR A 117 11.52 4.05 -15.49
CA THR A 117 12.25 3.65 -14.27
C THR A 117 13.00 4.81 -13.61
N ARG A 118 13.64 5.69 -14.39
CA ARG A 118 14.48 6.78 -13.87
C ARG A 118 13.70 8.05 -13.56
N THR A 119 12.63 8.34 -14.31
CA THR A 119 11.96 9.66 -14.27
C THR A 119 10.54 9.60 -13.70
N LEU A 120 9.73 8.60 -14.06
CA LEU A 120 8.31 8.56 -13.70
C LEU A 120 8.07 7.89 -12.35
N ILE A 121 8.83 6.84 -12.03
CA ILE A 121 8.73 6.13 -10.75
C ILE A 121 9.50 6.89 -9.67
N ASP A 122 8.81 7.35 -8.61
CA ASP A 122 9.41 8.07 -7.48
C ASP A 122 9.89 7.11 -6.37
N THR A 123 8.97 6.24 -5.94
CA THR A 123 9.12 5.36 -4.77
C THR A 123 8.85 3.90 -5.15
N TYR A 124 9.70 3.01 -4.64
CA TYR A 124 9.44 1.58 -4.56
C TYR A 124 8.84 1.28 -3.18
N VAL A 125 7.66 0.68 -3.15
CA VAL A 125 6.91 0.32 -1.94
C VAL A 125 7.02 -1.20 -1.80
N ILE A 126 7.84 -1.68 -0.86
CA ILE A 126 8.20 -3.11 -0.77
C ILE A 126 7.49 -3.78 0.40
N THR A 127 6.66 -4.77 0.10
CA THR A 127 5.85 -5.50 1.08
C THR A 127 6.74 -6.26 2.06
N HIS A 128 7.67 -7.05 1.54
CA HIS A 128 8.55 -7.92 2.31
C HIS A 128 9.86 -8.25 1.55
N PRO A 129 10.90 -8.76 2.22
CA PRO A 129 12.26 -8.82 1.66
C PRO A 129 12.59 -10.13 0.92
N HIS A 130 11.61 -10.93 0.48
CA HIS A 130 11.88 -12.12 -0.34
C HIS A 130 12.37 -11.73 -1.74
N LEU A 131 13.21 -12.58 -2.34
CA LEU A 131 13.98 -12.23 -3.55
C LEU A 131 13.09 -11.98 -4.77
N ASP A 132 11.98 -12.69 -4.88
CA ASP A 132 10.92 -12.52 -5.86
C ASP A 132 10.11 -11.22 -5.68
N HIS A 133 10.28 -10.47 -4.58
CA HIS A 133 9.68 -9.15 -4.39
C HIS A 133 10.69 -8.00 -4.57
N ILE A 134 12.00 -8.29 -4.61
CA ILE A 134 13.05 -7.24 -4.60
C ILE A 134 14.14 -7.37 -5.67
N SER A 135 14.32 -8.54 -6.30
CA SER A 135 15.49 -8.82 -7.14
C SER A 135 15.61 -7.87 -8.33
N GLY A 136 14.51 -7.55 -9.00
CA GLY A 136 14.41 -6.55 -10.05
C GLY A 136 14.82 -5.16 -9.57
N PHE A 137 14.36 -4.70 -8.40
CA PHE A 137 14.85 -3.43 -7.84
C PHE A 137 16.37 -3.48 -7.59
N VAL A 138 16.84 -4.50 -6.87
CA VAL A 138 18.25 -4.65 -6.49
C VAL A 138 19.16 -4.64 -7.71
N VAL A 139 18.90 -5.48 -8.72
CA VAL A 139 19.70 -5.51 -9.96
C VAL A 139 19.66 -4.17 -10.69
N ASN A 140 18.48 -3.53 -10.78
CA ASN A 140 18.34 -2.24 -11.47
C ASN A 140 19.00 -1.06 -10.75
N THR A 141 19.36 -1.19 -9.46
CA THR A 141 20.14 -0.15 -8.76
C THR A 141 21.51 0.12 -9.40
N ALA A 142 22.11 -0.87 -10.08
CA ALA A 142 23.35 -0.68 -10.86
C ALA A 142 23.19 0.33 -12.01
N GLY A 143 21.96 0.57 -12.47
CA GLY A 143 21.61 1.54 -13.50
C GLY A 143 21.14 2.91 -12.99
N LEU A 144 21.19 3.17 -11.67
CA LEU A 144 20.71 4.44 -11.10
C LEU A 144 21.74 5.57 -11.25
N THR A 145 21.26 6.71 -11.75
CA THR A 145 22.04 7.96 -11.86
C THR A 145 21.53 9.06 -10.91
N ARG A 146 20.48 8.77 -10.15
CA ARG A 146 19.85 9.62 -9.13
C ARG A 146 19.30 8.73 -8.02
N PRO A 147 19.20 9.23 -6.77
CA PRO A 147 18.61 8.47 -5.67
C PRO A 147 17.17 8.05 -5.96
N LYS A 148 16.76 6.89 -5.43
CA LYS A 148 15.38 6.40 -5.40
C LYS A 148 14.91 6.18 -3.97
N ARG A 149 13.63 6.46 -3.70
CA ARG A 149 13.03 6.19 -2.40
C ARG A 149 12.58 4.72 -2.34
N LEU A 150 12.88 4.05 -1.23
CA LEU A 150 12.30 2.74 -0.90
C LEU A 150 11.49 2.90 0.38
N ALA A 151 10.17 2.74 0.28
CA ALA A 151 9.24 2.77 1.40
C ALA A 151 8.85 1.34 1.78
N ALA A 152 8.96 1.00 3.07
CA ALA A 152 8.52 -0.29 3.59
C ALA A 152 8.36 -0.23 5.11
N LEU A 153 7.76 -1.28 5.71
CA LEU A 153 7.75 -1.44 7.17
C LEU A 153 9.18 -1.64 7.73
N PRO A 154 9.43 -1.34 9.02
CA PRO A 154 10.78 -1.32 9.59
C PRO A 154 11.51 -2.68 9.52
N SER A 155 10.78 -3.80 9.60
CA SER A 155 11.30 -5.17 9.45
C SER A 155 11.94 -5.36 8.07
N THR A 156 11.19 -5.07 7.00
CA THR A 156 11.64 -5.14 5.59
C THR A 156 12.84 -4.22 5.34
N VAL A 157 12.79 -2.96 5.79
CA VAL A 157 13.94 -2.03 5.66
C VAL A 157 15.19 -2.56 6.38
N ASN A 158 15.04 -3.12 7.58
CA ASN A 158 16.16 -3.66 8.34
C ASN A 158 16.76 -4.92 7.69
N ALA A 159 15.92 -5.78 7.10
CA ALA A 159 16.36 -6.94 6.34
C ALA A 159 17.17 -6.52 5.10
N LEU A 160 16.66 -5.60 4.29
CA LEU A 160 17.35 -5.05 3.11
C LEU A 160 18.72 -4.45 3.47
N LYS A 161 18.77 -3.65 4.55
CA LYS A 161 20.01 -3.03 5.05
C LYS A 161 21.04 -4.05 5.54
N THR A 162 20.61 -5.12 6.22
CA THR A 162 21.51 -6.09 6.86
C THR A 162 21.95 -7.19 5.89
N HIS A 163 21.06 -7.62 4.99
CA HIS A 163 21.24 -8.83 4.20
C HIS A 163 21.43 -8.59 2.69
N ILE A 164 21.03 -7.43 2.15
CA ILE A 164 21.14 -7.13 0.71
C ILE A 164 22.18 -6.04 0.45
N PHE A 165 21.94 -4.81 0.90
CA PHE A 165 22.81 -3.64 0.66
C PHE A 165 23.98 -3.59 1.66
N ASN A 166 24.75 -4.67 1.76
CA ASN A 166 25.73 -4.93 2.82
C ASN A 166 27.19 -5.09 2.33
N ASN A 167 27.46 -4.82 1.05
CA ASN A 167 28.74 -5.03 0.36
C ASN A 167 29.16 -6.51 0.21
N VAL A 168 28.26 -7.46 0.48
CA VAL A 168 28.49 -8.90 0.27
C VAL A 168 27.55 -9.45 -0.80
N ILE A 169 26.23 -9.27 -0.62
CA ILE A 169 25.22 -9.67 -1.62
C ILE A 169 25.11 -8.60 -2.70
N TRP A 170 25.03 -7.34 -2.30
CA TRP A 170 25.03 -6.19 -3.18
C TRP A 170 25.83 -5.03 -2.55
N PRO A 171 26.45 -4.13 -3.33
CA PRO A 171 27.08 -2.92 -2.79
C PRO A 171 26.10 -2.14 -1.90
N ASN A 172 26.59 -1.53 -0.82
CA ASN A 172 25.73 -0.66 0.00
C ASN A 172 25.44 0.64 -0.77
N LEU A 173 24.36 0.62 -1.53
CA LEU A 173 23.87 1.77 -2.28
C LEU A 173 22.89 2.63 -1.48
N SER A 174 22.60 2.28 -0.22
CA SER A 174 21.70 3.07 0.63
C SER A 174 22.35 4.37 1.12
N ASP A 175 21.57 5.28 1.70
CA ASP A 175 22.05 6.46 2.43
C ASP A 175 22.42 6.18 3.90
N GLU A 176 22.36 4.91 4.33
CA GLU A 176 22.70 4.48 5.69
C GLU A 176 23.99 3.65 5.74
N SER A 177 24.61 3.56 6.92
CA SER A 177 25.78 2.72 7.19
C SER A 177 26.93 2.91 6.19
N ASN A 178 27.28 4.17 5.89
CA ASN A 178 28.31 4.59 4.93
C ASN A 178 28.06 4.12 3.48
N GLY A 179 26.79 3.97 3.07
CA GLY A 179 26.44 3.63 1.70
C GLY A 179 26.53 4.81 0.71
N ALA A 180 26.33 4.51 -0.57
CA ALA A 180 26.51 5.44 -1.68
C ALA A 180 25.38 6.48 -1.87
N GLY A 181 24.29 6.42 -1.10
CA GLY A 181 23.20 7.39 -1.14
C GLY A 181 22.33 7.34 -2.40
N LEU A 182 22.28 6.21 -3.12
CA LEU A 182 21.42 6.00 -4.29
C LEU A 182 20.06 5.36 -3.94
N VAL A 183 19.90 4.84 -2.73
CA VAL A 183 18.63 4.34 -2.18
C VAL A 183 18.36 5.01 -0.83
N THR A 184 17.24 5.72 -0.72
CA THR A 184 16.82 6.39 0.53
C THR A 184 15.67 5.62 1.17
N TYR A 185 15.89 5.14 2.39
CA TYR A 185 14.87 4.36 3.12
C TYR A 185 13.83 5.26 3.79
N THR A 186 12.56 4.98 3.51
CA THR A 186 11.39 5.55 4.17
C THR A 186 10.72 4.47 5.01
N ARG A 187 10.84 4.57 6.33
CA ARG A 187 10.23 3.60 7.25
C ARG A 187 8.78 3.99 7.48
N LEU A 188 7.87 3.14 7.04
CA LEU A 188 6.44 3.29 7.24
C LEU A 188 6.06 2.95 8.70
N VAL A 189 4.93 3.48 9.14
CA VAL A 189 4.33 3.20 10.45
C VAL A 189 3.07 2.38 10.21
N GLU A 190 2.94 1.27 10.92
CA GLU A 190 1.75 0.42 10.90
C GLU A 190 0.52 1.18 11.41
N GLY A 191 -0.60 1.08 10.67
CA GLY A 191 -1.80 1.90 10.88
C GLY A 191 -1.66 3.38 10.46
N GLY A 192 -0.47 3.80 10.03
CA GLY A 192 -0.15 5.18 9.73
C GLY A 192 0.17 6.03 10.96
N SER A 193 0.86 7.16 10.76
CA SER A 193 1.17 8.08 11.86
C SER A 193 -0.03 8.99 12.17
N PRO A 194 -0.58 9.01 13.40
CA PRO A 194 -1.71 9.89 13.75
C PRO A 194 -1.40 11.38 13.69
N ALA A 195 -0.13 11.76 13.47
CA ALA A 195 0.35 13.13 13.31
C ALA A 195 0.55 13.55 11.84
N ILE A 196 0.20 12.67 10.88
CA ILE A 196 0.28 12.94 9.44
C ILE A 196 -1.14 12.85 8.84
N GLY A 197 -1.48 13.82 7.98
CA GLY A 197 -2.79 13.91 7.33
C GLY A 197 -3.93 14.34 8.25
N ASP A 198 -5.03 14.77 7.64
CA ASP A 198 -6.25 15.22 8.31
C ASP A 198 -7.48 14.54 7.69
N GLY A 199 -8.54 14.37 8.50
CA GLY A 199 -9.79 13.75 8.05
C GLY A 199 -9.58 12.33 7.52
N GLU A 200 -10.05 12.07 6.29
CA GLU A 200 -9.95 10.77 5.61
C GLU A 200 -8.50 10.40 5.28
N SER A 201 -7.63 11.38 4.99
CA SER A 201 -6.21 11.15 4.68
C SER A 201 -5.32 10.91 5.91
N LYS A 202 -5.91 10.85 7.12
CA LYS A 202 -5.14 10.70 8.36
C LYS A 202 -4.41 9.36 8.42
N GLY A 203 -3.12 9.42 8.72
CA GLY A 203 -2.21 8.27 8.74
C GLY A 203 -1.57 7.92 7.40
N TYR A 204 -2.07 8.47 6.28
CA TYR A 204 -1.48 8.23 4.96
C TYR A 204 -0.22 9.07 4.76
N LEU A 205 0.82 8.48 4.18
CA LEU A 205 2.05 9.14 3.79
C LEU A 205 2.11 9.30 2.27
N GLU A 206 2.23 10.54 1.78
CA GLU A 206 2.45 10.83 0.35
C GLU A 206 3.82 10.26 -0.11
N VAL A 207 3.80 9.48 -1.19
CA VAL A 207 4.97 8.73 -1.71
C VAL A 207 5.23 8.94 -3.21
N ALA A 208 4.27 9.50 -3.94
CA ALA A 208 4.42 10.00 -5.31
C ALA A 208 3.37 11.10 -5.55
N ASP A 209 3.43 11.82 -6.68
CA ASP A 209 2.44 12.85 -7.01
C ASP A 209 1.01 12.29 -6.89
N ARG A 210 0.22 12.85 -5.97
CA ARG A 210 -1.17 12.47 -5.65
C ARG A 210 -1.39 11.06 -5.10
N LEU A 211 -0.33 10.32 -4.79
CA LEU A 211 -0.44 8.99 -4.19
C LEU A 211 0.08 8.97 -2.77
N ALA A 212 -0.79 8.60 -1.83
CA ALA A 212 -0.43 8.40 -0.43
C ALA A 212 -0.75 6.96 0.01
N ILE A 213 0.03 6.42 0.95
CA ILE A 213 -0.11 5.05 1.42
C ILE A 213 -0.26 4.93 2.94
N LYS A 214 -1.04 3.94 3.39
CA LYS A 214 -1.11 3.48 4.78
C LYS A 214 -0.78 1.99 4.81
N ALA A 215 0.08 1.58 5.75
CA ALA A 215 0.65 0.24 5.82
C ALA A 215 0.12 -0.55 7.03
N TYR A 216 -0.04 -1.86 6.86
CA TYR A 216 -0.36 -2.82 7.93
C TYR A 216 0.54 -4.05 7.81
N SER A 217 0.93 -4.66 8.93
CA SER A 217 1.69 -5.91 8.92
C SER A 217 0.75 -7.08 8.69
N VAL A 218 1.12 -8.01 7.80
CA VAL A 218 0.46 -9.32 7.66
C VAL A 218 1.44 -10.44 8.01
N SER A 219 0.92 -11.65 8.20
CA SER A 219 1.72 -12.84 8.45
C SER A 219 1.82 -13.68 7.17
N HIS A 220 3.02 -14.18 6.89
CA HIS A 220 3.36 -14.92 5.68
C HIS A 220 4.08 -16.24 6.06
N GLY A 221 3.45 -17.02 6.94
CA GLY A 221 3.99 -18.29 7.41
C GLY A 221 5.01 -18.13 8.54
N HIS A 222 5.64 -19.24 8.92
CA HIS A 222 6.53 -19.29 10.09
C HIS A 222 7.83 -20.04 9.82
N CYS A 223 8.84 -19.71 10.61
CA CYS A 223 10.16 -20.31 10.55
C CYS A 223 10.08 -21.81 10.90
N ILE A 224 10.79 -22.66 10.15
CA ILE A 224 10.86 -24.12 10.40
C ILE A 224 11.60 -24.39 11.73
N GLU A 225 12.64 -23.61 12.02
CA GLU A 225 13.38 -23.68 13.28
C GLU A 225 12.76 -22.76 14.34
N ARG A 226 12.63 -23.26 15.57
CA ARG A 226 12.12 -22.49 16.72
C ARG A 226 13.21 -21.61 17.32
N HIS A 227 13.26 -20.35 16.91
CA HIS A 227 14.09 -19.30 17.51
C HIS A 227 13.22 -18.13 17.98
N PRO A 228 13.69 -17.30 18.93
CA PRO A 228 12.97 -16.09 19.33
C PRO A 228 12.75 -15.15 18.12
N HIS A 229 11.53 -14.62 17.99
CA HIS A 229 11.13 -13.71 16.92
C HIS A 229 12.12 -12.54 16.75
N ARG A 230 12.69 -12.37 15.55
CA ARG A 230 13.73 -11.36 15.24
C ARG A 230 13.17 -10.05 14.67
N GLY A 231 11.88 -10.01 14.37
CA GLY A 231 11.12 -8.84 13.90
C GLY A 231 10.28 -8.17 15.00
N SER A 232 9.53 -7.15 14.60
CA SER A 232 8.64 -6.27 15.39
C SER A 232 8.15 -6.78 16.75
N THR A 233 8.67 -6.23 17.84
CA THR A 233 7.96 -6.23 19.12
C THR A 233 6.78 -5.25 19.01
N SER A 234 5.56 -5.77 18.89
CA SER A 234 4.33 -5.00 19.10
C SER A 234 4.42 -4.23 20.43
N SER A 235 4.03 -2.95 20.42
CA SER A 235 4.45 -1.93 21.42
C SER A 235 3.88 -2.06 22.85
N THR A 236 3.50 -3.27 23.27
CA THR A 236 3.01 -3.61 24.61
C THR A 236 4.05 -4.34 25.48
N ALA A 237 5.19 -4.76 24.92
CA ALA A 237 6.28 -5.39 25.67
C ALA A 237 7.43 -4.42 25.97
N THR A 238 7.82 -4.31 27.25
CA THR A 238 8.89 -3.42 27.73
C THR A 238 10.25 -3.82 27.13
N PRO A 239 11.07 -2.88 26.58
CA PRO A 239 12.26 -3.26 25.81
C PRO A 239 13.43 -3.69 26.70
N LEU A 240 13.77 -4.98 26.67
CA LEU A 240 15.05 -5.49 27.16
C LEU A 240 16.14 -5.18 26.12
N ARG A 241 17.06 -4.28 26.47
CA ARG A 241 18.25 -3.98 25.66
C ARG A 241 19.18 -5.20 25.63
N TYR A 242 19.30 -5.86 24.49
CA TYR A 242 20.44 -6.74 24.21
C TYR A 242 21.59 -5.93 23.58
N PRO A 243 22.83 -6.06 24.08
CA PRO A 243 24.00 -5.47 23.43
C PRO A 243 24.41 -6.30 22.21
N SER A 244 24.73 -5.64 21.09
CA SER A 244 25.43 -6.30 19.98
C SER A 244 26.81 -6.74 20.47
N VAL A 245 27.14 -8.01 20.28
CA VAL A 245 28.51 -8.52 20.43
C VAL A 245 29.08 -8.75 19.04
N ASP A 246 29.84 -7.77 18.56
CA ASP A 246 30.50 -7.85 17.26
C ASP A 246 31.59 -8.93 17.31
N ALA A 247 31.43 -9.97 16.50
CA ALA A 247 32.34 -11.12 16.45
C ALA A 247 33.61 -10.81 15.65
N ALA A 248 34.47 -9.91 16.16
CA ALA A 248 35.76 -9.58 15.55
C ALA A 248 36.82 -9.14 16.57
N SER A 249 37.47 -10.08 17.27
CA SER A 249 38.78 -9.85 17.90
C SER A 249 39.59 -11.14 18.07
N MET A 250 40.65 -11.29 17.27
CA MET A 250 41.70 -12.29 17.53
C MET A 250 42.68 -11.75 18.59
N ALA A 251 42.81 -12.41 19.74
CA ALA A 251 43.94 -12.20 20.65
C ALA A 251 44.21 -13.44 21.55
N SER A 252 45.49 -13.73 21.78
CA SER A 252 46.00 -14.94 22.44
C SER A 252 45.94 -14.90 23.98
N PRO A 253 46.06 -16.05 24.69
CA PRO A 253 45.79 -16.16 26.12
C PRO A 253 46.99 -15.80 27.03
N ARG A 254 46.74 -15.10 28.14
CA ARG A 254 47.65 -15.04 29.31
C ARG A 254 46.93 -14.93 30.66
N ILE A 255 47.01 -16.02 31.43
CA ILE A 255 47.47 -16.12 32.83
C ILE A 255 47.05 -14.97 33.79
N LEU A 256 46.17 -15.31 34.74
CA LEU A 256 46.05 -14.68 36.09
C LEU A 256 47.11 -15.30 37.03
N PRO A 257 47.68 -14.57 38.01
CA PRO A 257 47.00 -14.19 39.28
C PRO A 257 47.39 -12.77 39.79
N TYR A 258 47.04 -12.22 40.97
CA TYR A 258 46.69 -12.77 42.29
C TYR A 258 45.99 -11.70 43.17
N GLY A 259 45.05 -12.11 44.04
CA GLY A 259 44.74 -11.50 45.36
C GLY A 259 44.15 -10.08 45.49
N LEU A 260 42.93 -10.00 46.05
CA LEU A 260 42.72 -9.51 47.43
C LEU A 260 41.33 -9.93 47.95
N ALA A 261 41.23 -10.20 49.26
CA ALA A 261 39.98 -10.56 49.92
C ALA A 261 39.31 -9.34 50.57
N SER A 262 37.99 -9.29 50.57
CA SER A 262 37.22 -8.50 51.54
C SER A 262 35.86 -9.16 51.81
N SER A 263 35.47 -9.19 53.08
CA SER A 263 34.31 -9.88 53.60
C SER A 263 33.06 -8.99 53.64
N THR A 264 31.96 -9.45 53.04
CA THR A 264 30.60 -8.97 53.38
C THR A 264 29.64 -10.15 53.46
N ALA A 265 28.69 -10.07 54.40
CA ALA A 265 27.79 -11.18 54.73
C ALA A 265 26.72 -11.43 53.64
N PRO A 266 26.29 -12.69 53.44
CA PRO A 266 25.28 -13.01 52.44
C PRO A 266 23.88 -12.56 52.88
N ILE A 267 23.37 -11.52 52.22
CA ILE A 267 21.93 -11.24 52.17
C ILE A 267 21.29 -12.37 51.32
N PRO A 268 20.20 -13.02 51.77
CA PRO A 268 19.54 -14.03 50.97
C PRO A 268 18.86 -13.38 49.76
N ARG A 269 19.56 -13.37 48.61
CA ARG A 269 18.91 -13.17 47.32
C ARG A 269 18.00 -14.37 47.08
N ALA A 270 16.69 -14.14 47.14
CA ALA A 270 15.75 -15.06 46.50
C ALA A 270 16.18 -15.29 45.05
N PRO A 271 16.08 -16.51 44.50
CA PRO A 271 16.31 -16.73 43.09
C PRO A 271 15.25 -15.94 42.33
N SER A 272 15.64 -14.79 41.78
CA SER A 272 14.92 -14.16 40.69
C SER A 272 15.06 -15.13 39.52
N VAL A 273 14.11 -16.05 39.43
CA VAL A 273 13.85 -16.81 38.20
C VAL A 273 13.50 -15.74 37.19
N ALA A 274 14.49 -15.37 36.36
CA ALA A 274 14.19 -14.69 35.12
C ALA A 274 13.17 -15.59 34.41
N PRO A 275 12.01 -15.08 33.98
CA PRO A 275 11.10 -15.89 33.19
C PRO A 275 11.91 -16.42 32.01
N GLU A 276 11.86 -17.74 31.80
CA GLU A 276 12.46 -18.30 30.58
C GLU A 276 11.91 -17.51 29.40
N PRO A 277 12.75 -17.14 28.41
CA PRO A 277 12.26 -16.43 27.25
C PRO A 277 11.21 -17.33 26.59
N GLN A 278 9.94 -16.95 26.75
CA GLN A 278 8.85 -17.61 26.04
C GLN A 278 9.25 -17.58 24.57
N ALA A 279 9.42 -18.76 23.99
CA ALA A 279 9.85 -18.90 22.61
C ALA A 279 8.75 -18.32 21.73
N SER A 280 8.86 -17.03 21.41
CA SER A 280 7.96 -16.34 20.51
C SER A 280 8.07 -17.03 19.16
N VAL A 281 6.94 -17.48 18.64
CA VAL A 281 6.87 -18.12 17.32
C VAL A 281 7.48 -17.14 16.32
N CYS A 282 8.51 -17.60 15.60
CA CYS A 282 9.15 -16.86 14.53
C CYS A 282 8.24 -16.90 13.31
N VAL A 283 7.60 -15.77 12.99
CA VAL A 283 6.68 -15.58 11.86
C VAL A 283 7.38 -14.72 10.82
N TYR A 284 7.12 -14.95 9.53
CA TYR A 284 7.57 -14.05 8.48
C TYR A 284 6.60 -12.87 8.38
N ASP A 285 7.12 -11.67 8.63
CA ASP A 285 6.35 -10.43 8.47
C ASP A 285 6.29 -10.04 6.97
N SER A 286 5.08 -9.74 6.49
CA SER A 286 4.82 -9.10 5.19
C SER A 286 3.95 -7.84 5.41
N SER A 287 3.57 -7.14 4.34
CA SER A 287 2.77 -5.90 4.43
C SER A 287 1.55 -5.91 3.51
N ALA A 288 0.49 -5.24 3.94
CA ALA A 288 -0.58 -4.75 3.07
C ALA A 288 -0.57 -3.21 3.02
N TYR A 289 -0.90 -2.65 1.85
CA TYR A 289 -0.92 -1.22 1.60
C TYR A 289 -2.27 -0.75 1.07
N PHE A 290 -2.93 0.13 1.82
CA PHE A 290 -3.96 1.01 1.25
C PHE A 290 -3.25 2.11 0.46
N ILE A 291 -3.64 2.31 -0.80
CA ILE A 291 -3.08 3.29 -1.73
C ILE A 291 -4.21 4.23 -2.15
N LEU A 292 -4.09 5.49 -1.75
CA LEU A 292 -5.07 6.56 -1.91
C LEU A 292 -4.69 7.49 -3.07
N ASP A 293 -5.60 7.64 -4.04
CA ASP A 293 -5.57 8.75 -4.99
C ASP A 293 -6.14 10.02 -4.33
N MET A 294 -5.26 10.99 -4.07
CA MET A 294 -5.60 12.26 -3.44
C MET A 294 -6.38 13.22 -4.35
N ALA A 295 -6.63 12.86 -5.61
CA ALA A 295 -7.48 13.66 -6.51
C ALA A 295 -8.97 13.32 -6.39
N THR A 296 -9.31 12.06 -6.07
CA THR A 296 -10.69 11.55 -6.06
C THR A 296 -11.13 10.93 -4.72
N ASN A 297 -10.19 10.72 -3.79
CA ASN A 297 -10.36 9.90 -2.58
C ASN A 297 -10.78 8.45 -2.87
N LEU A 298 -10.39 7.91 -4.03
CA LEU A 298 -10.51 6.48 -4.33
C LEU A 298 -9.26 5.75 -3.83
N GLU A 299 -9.47 4.55 -3.28
CA GLU A 299 -8.43 3.69 -2.75
C GLU A 299 -8.41 2.31 -3.42
N ILE A 300 -7.22 1.70 -3.42
CA ILE A 300 -7.04 0.26 -3.63
C ILE A 300 -6.24 -0.31 -2.46
N LEU A 301 -6.44 -1.59 -2.18
CA LEU A 301 -5.69 -2.35 -1.17
C LEU A 301 -4.81 -3.38 -1.89
N ILE A 302 -3.51 -3.37 -1.64
CA ILE A 302 -2.56 -4.34 -2.21
C ILE A 302 -1.84 -5.07 -1.09
N PHE A 303 -1.99 -6.39 -1.04
CA PHE A 303 -1.22 -7.28 -0.19
C PHE A 303 0.08 -7.69 -0.88
N GLY A 304 1.14 -7.89 -0.09
CA GLY A 304 2.20 -8.85 -0.46
C GLY A 304 1.75 -10.28 -0.13
N ASP A 305 2.71 -11.19 -0.05
CA ASP A 305 2.44 -12.57 0.34
C ASP A 305 1.82 -12.63 1.73
N VAL A 306 0.83 -13.49 1.91
CA VAL A 306 -0.03 -13.53 3.09
C VAL A 306 -0.63 -14.92 3.30
N GLU A 307 -0.73 -15.33 4.56
CA GLU A 307 -1.40 -16.56 4.98
C GLU A 307 -2.78 -16.22 5.60
N PRO A 308 -3.75 -17.15 5.59
CA PRO A 308 -5.06 -16.90 6.16
C PRO A 308 -5.02 -16.91 7.69
N ASP A 309 -5.86 -16.09 8.32
CA ASP A 309 -5.96 -15.98 9.78
C ASP A 309 -6.39 -17.30 10.43
N SER A 310 -7.05 -18.19 9.69
CA SER A 310 -7.44 -19.54 10.14
C SER A 310 -6.28 -20.54 10.25
N MET A 311 -5.14 -20.27 9.60
CA MET A 311 -3.91 -21.06 9.71
C MET A 311 -2.79 -20.35 10.48
N SER A 312 -2.77 -19.02 10.48
CA SER A 312 -1.64 -18.25 11.01
C SER A 312 -1.40 -18.50 12.50
N LEU A 313 -0.11 -18.58 12.87
CA LEU A 313 0.32 -18.56 14.28
C LEU A 313 0.33 -17.13 14.87
N SER A 314 0.08 -16.11 14.05
CA SER A 314 -0.07 -14.71 14.42
C SER A 314 -1.09 -14.05 13.47
N PRO A 315 -2.40 -14.34 13.59
CA PRO A 315 -3.42 -13.77 12.70
C PRO A 315 -3.44 -12.23 12.80
N ARG A 316 -3.61 -11.57 11.65
CA ARG A 316 -3.52 -10.10 11.45
C ARG A 316 -4.48 -9.58 10.37
N ASN A 317 -5.07 -10.42 9.54
CA ASN A 317 -5.87 -10.00 8.38
C ASN A 317 -7.16 -9.29 8.80
N LEU A 318 -7.81 -9.75 9.88
CA LEU A 318 -9.05 -9.15 10.41
C LEU A 318 -8.96 -7.63 10.62
N THR A 319 -7.84 -7.12 11.18
CA THR A 319 -7.67 -5.67 11.43
C THR A 319 -7.57 -4.86 10.12
N ILE A 320 -7.12 -5.48 9.03
CA ILE A 320 -7.13 -4.85 7.70
C ILE A 320 -8.55 -4.84 7.14
N TRP A 321 -9.33 -5.89 7.38
CA TRP A 321 -10.74 -5.94 7.00
C TRP A 321 -11.61 -4.94 7.78
N GLU A 322 -11.34 -4.72 9.07
CA GLU A 322 -11.95 -3.67 9.89
C GLU A 322 -11.65 -2.26 9.34
N GLU A 323 -10.43 -2.01 8.84
CA GLU A 323 -10.02 -0.75 8.22
C GLU A 323 -10.55 -0.59 6.76
N ALA A 324 -10.78 -1.70 6.05
CA ALA A 324 -11.32 -1.71 4.68
C ALA A 324 -12.84 -1.54 4.64
N ALA A 325 -13.56 -2.19 5.57
CA ALA A 325 -15.02 -2.21 5.63
C ALA A 325 -15.70 -0.83 5.52
N PRO A 326 -15.36 0.20 6.31
CA PRO A 326 -15.99 1.51 6.18
C PRO A 326 -15.72 2.19 4.83
N LYS A 327 -14.59 1.89 4.17
CA LYS A 327 -14.27 2.41 2.83
C LYS A 327 -15.08 1.73 1.74
N ILE A 328 -15.34 0.43 1.86
CA ILE A 328 -16.28 -0.31 0.99
C ILE A 328 -17.69 0.29 1.16
N VAL A 329 -18.14 0.49 2.40
CA VAL A 329 -19.44 1.11 2.70
C VAL A 329 -19.54 2.55 2.18
N ALA A 330 -18.43 3.30 2.13
CA ALA A 330 -18.39 4.63 1.54
C ALA A 330 -18.31 4.64 0.00
N GLY A 331 -18.05 3.49 -0.65
CA GLY A 331 -17.75 3.42 -2.08
C GLY A 331 -16.41 4.06 -2.46
N GLN A 332 -15.45 4.06 -1.52
CA GLN A 332 -14.10 4.61 -1.64
C GLN A 332 -13.05 3.54 -1.99
N LEU A 333 -13.22 2.29 -1.55
CA LEU A 333 -12.33 1.19 -1.94
C LEU A 333 -12.82 0.54 -3.25
N ALA A 334 -11.99 0.53 -4.29
CA ALA A 334 -12.36 0.03 -5.62
C ALA A 334 -11.93 -1.42 -5.90
N ALA A 335 -10.76 -1.82 -5.38
CA ALA A 335 -10.20 -3.15 -5.63
C ALA A 335 -9.28 -3.62 -4.49
N ILE A 336 -9.18 -4.93 -4.34
CA ILE A 336 -8.27 -5.64 -3.45
C ILE A 336 -7.38 -6.52 -4.32
N PHE A 337 -6.07 -6.32 -4.25
CA PHE A 337 -5.07 -7.18 -4.87
C PHE A 337 -4.51 -8.10 -3.79
N ILE A 338 -4.76 -9.40 -3.91
CA ILE A 338 -4.39 -10.41 -2.92
C ILE A 338 -3.83 -11.65 -3.62
N GLU A 339 -2.89 -12.34 -2.97
CA GLU A 339 -2.30 -13.53 -3.56
C GLU A 339 -3.28 -14.72 -3.59
N CYS A 340 -3.07 -15.60 -4.56
CA CYS A 340 -3.58 -16.96 -4.52
C CYS A 340 -2.53 -17.85 -5.19
N SER A 341 -1.54 -18.29 -4.43
CA SER A 341 -0.37 -18.99 -4.96
C SER A 341 -0.70 -20.34 -5.62
N TYR A 342 -1.73 -21.05 -5.14
CA TYR A 342 -2.01 -22.44 -5.52
C TYR A 342 -3.50 -22.70 -5.72
N ASP A 343 -3.86 -23.74 -6.48
CA ASP A 343 -5.21 -24.30 -6.56
C ASP A 343 -5.56 -25.17 -5.34
N ASP A 344 -6.83 -25.51 -5.18
CA ASP A 344 -7.33 -26.22 -3.99
C ASP A 344 -6.77 -27.65 -3.83
N SER A 345 -6.26 -28.27 -4.91
CA SER A 345 -5.60 -29.57 -4.86
C SER A 345 -4.24 -29.56 -4.14
N HIS A 346 -3.67 -28.38 -3.89
CA HIS A 346 -2.42 -28.23 -3.15
C HIS A 346 -2.61 -28.46 -1.65
N SER A 347 -1.69 -29.17 -0.99
CA SER A 347 -1.89 -29.58 0.41
C SER A 347 -1.54 -28.47 1.41
N ASP A 348 -2.32 -28.40 2.49
CA ASP A 348 -2.31 -27.28 3.44
C ASP A 348 -0.98 -27.18 4.20
N ASP A 349 -0.38 -28.32 4.52
CA ASP A 349 0.95 -28.46 5.14
C ASP A 349 2.10 -27.94 4.26
N ARG A 350 1.80 -27.62 3.00
CA ARG A 350 2.77 -27.16 1.99
C ARG A 350 2.39 -25.80 1.38
N LEU A 351 1.45 -25.09 2.00
CA LEU A 351 1.14 -23.70 1.64
C LEU A 351 2.25 -22.74 2.06
N PHE A 352 2.99 -23.04 3.15
CA PHE A 352 4.17 -22.27 3.60
C PHE A 352 3.96 -20.75 3.66
N GLY A 353 2.80 -20.32 4.18
CA GLY A 353 2.49 -18.90 4.34
C GLY A 353 1.70 -18.25 3.20
N HIS A 354 1.14 -19.05 2.28
CA HIS A 354 0.40 -18.58 1.11
C HIS A 354 -1.09 -18.98 1.11
N LEU A 355 -1.85 -18.38 0.18
CA LEU A 355 -3.28 -18.66 -0.03
C LEU A 355 -3.54 -19.65 -1.19
N LYS A 356 -4.76 -20.22 -1.17
CA LYS A 356 -5.43 -20.98 -2.24
C LYS A 356 -6.95 -20.69 -2.20
N PRO A 357 -7.77 -21.00 -3.23
CA PRO A 357 -9.13 -20.46 -3.39
C PRO A 357 -10.03 -20.52 -2.17
N ARG A 358 -10.11 -21.67 -1.48
CA ARG A 358 -10.93 -21.78 -0.27
C ARG A 358 -10.56 -20.77 0.83
N TYR A 359 -9.27 -20.46 0.96
CA TYR A 359 -8.74 -19.57 1.98
C TYR A 359 -8.88 -18.09 1.58
N VAL A 360 -8.77 -17.77 0.28
CA VAL A 360 -9.18 -16.45 -0.21
C VAL A 360 -10.66 -16.21 0.13
N MET A 361 -11.51 -17.22 -0.02
CA MET A 361 -12.94 -17.11 0.29
C MET A 361 -13.22 -17.05 1.79
N GLU A 362 -12.46 -17.73 2.66
CA GLU A 362 -12.53 -17.53 4.11
C GLU A 362 -12.26 -16.05 4.49
N GLU A 363 -11.24 -15.43 3.90
CA GLU A 363 -10.93 -14.01 4.11
C GLU A 363 -12.00 -13.08 3.51
N MET A 364 -12.58 -13.41 2.35
CA MET A 364 -13.71 -12.66 1.79
C MET A 364 -14.97 -12.77 2.65
N HIS A 365 -15.22 -13.91 3.31
CA HIS A 365 -16.30 -14.04 4.29
C HIS A 365 -16.06 -13.16 5.53
N ALA A 366 -14.82 -13.10 6.03
CA ALA A 366 -14.47 -12.20 7.14
C ALA A 366 -14.68 -10.73 6.77
N LEU A 367 -14.22 -10.32 5.59
CA LEU A 367 -14.46 -8.96 5.06
C LEU A 367 -15.95 -8.66 4.84
N ALA A 368 -16.72 -9.62 4.31
CA ALA A 368 -18.16 -9.47 4.13
C ALA A 368 -18.88 -9.23 5.48
N GLN A 369 -18.46 -9.91 6.55
CA GLN A 369 -18.99 -9.69 7.89
C GLN A 369 -18.66 -8.29 8.41
N THR A 370 -17.39 -7.86 8.35
CA THR A 370 -17.01 -6.51 8.83
C THR A 370 -17.70 -5.39 8.04
N VAL A 371 -17.96 -5.60 6.74
CA VAL A 371 -18.75 -4.68 5.91
C VAL A 371 -20.20 -4.56 6.38
N GLU A 372 -20.89 -5.66 6.69
CA GLU A 372 -22.27 -5.60 7.22
C GLU A 372 -22.34 -4.94 8.61
N GLU A 373 -21.35 -5.19 9.47
CA GLU A 373 -21.23 -4.52 10.76
C GLU A 373 -21.05 -2.99 10.58
N ALA A 374 -20.15 -2.57 9.67
CA ALA A 374 -19.95 -1.16 9.32
C ALA A 374 -21.19 -0.50 8.68
N ARG A 375 -21.97 -1.23 7.86
CA ARG A 375 -23.27 -0.76 7.33
C ARG A 375 -24.25 -0.48 8.47
N GLY A 376 -24.31 -1.38 9.46
CA GLY A 376 -25.13 -1.24 10.67
C GLY A 376 -24.80 0.02 11.47
N ASP A 377 -23.52 0.26 11.74
CA ASP A 377 -23.05 1.42 12.51
C ASP A 377 -23.24 2.75 11.78
N ALA A 378 -23.02 2.77 10.46
CA ALA A 378 -23.32 3.93 9.62
C ALA A 378 -24.82 4.29 9.68
N HIS A 379 -25.71 3.29 9.59
CA HIS A 379 -27.16 3.48 9.69
C HIS A 379 -27.61 3.93 11.08
N ALA A 380 -27.06 3.33 12.14
CA ALA A 380 -27.33 3.74 13.53
C ALA A 380 -26.91 5.20 13.77
N SER A 381 -25.76 5.62 13.23
CA SER A 381 -25.26 6.99 13.30
C SER A 381 -26.15 7.98 12.53
N ARG A 382 -26.60 7.62 11.33
CA ARG A 382 -27.59 8.41 10.56
C ARG A 382 -28.91 8.57 11.32
N LYS A 383 -29.41 7.50 11.95
CA LYS A 383 -30.63 7.54 12.81
C LYS A 383 -30.45 8.48 14.01
N ARG A 384 -29.35 8.37 14.77
CA ARG A 384 -29.06 9.28 15.89
C ARG A 384 -29.00 10.75 15.45
N LYS A 385 -28.40 11.04 14.29
CA LYS A 385 -28.34 12.40 13.72
C LYS A 385 -29.71 12.93 13.28
N ARG A 386 -30.58 12.09 12.70
CA ARG A 386 -31.98 12.45 12.34
C ARG A 386 -32.90 12.68 13.54
N VAL A 387 -32.57 12.15 14.73
CA VAL A 387 -33.34 12.35 15.98
C VAL A 387 -32.91 13.61 16.74
N ALA A 388 -31.78 14.23 16.39
CA ALA A 388 -31.18 15.35 17.14
C ALA A 388 -31.63 16.76 16.71
N GLU A 389 -32.39 16.90 15.62
CA GLU A 389 -32.97 18.15 15.08
C GLU A 389 -34.27 17.78 14.34
N PRO A 390 -35.35 18.59 14.35
CA PRO A 390 -35.43 19.98 14.82
C PRO A 390 -36.17 20.16 16.18
N ASP A 391 -36.30 21.41 16.62
CA ASP A 391 -37.03 21.87 17.81
C ASP A 391 -36.42 21.61 19.20
N THR A 392 -35.14 21.97 19.41
CA THR A 392 -34.73 22.51 20.74
C THR A 392 -33.67 23.62 20.66
N ILE A 393 -34.10 24.88 20.84
CA ILE A 393 -33.20 26.00 21.16
C ILE A 393 -32.61 25.79 22.56
N PRO A 394 -31.27 25.73 22.75
CA PRO A 394 -30.68 25.57 24.08
C PRO A 394 -30.85 26.85 24.92
N ARG A 395 -31.89 26.92 25.76
CA ARG A 395 -32.02 28.00 26.74
C ARG A 395 -30.92 27.89 27.79
N ARG A 396 -29.89 28.73 27.65
CA ARG A 396 -28.84 29.01 28.64
C ARG A 396 -29.47 29.32 30.01
N ARG A 397 -29.45 28.35 30.93
CA ARG A 397 -29.95 28.54 32.31
C ARG A 397 -28.90 29.27 33.15
N THR A 398 -29.18 30.54 33.42
CA THR A 398 -28.51 31.34 34.46
C THR A 398 -29.30 31.26 35.77
N GLY A 399 -28.59 31.13 36.90
CA GLY A 399 -29.15 31.10 38.26
C GLY A 399 -29.18 29.68 38.84
N GLY A 400 -28.71 29.44 40.07
CA GLY A 400 -28.18 30.36 41.08
C GLY A 400 -28.73 30.01 42.45
N ALA A 401 -27.93 29.37 43.30
CA ALA A 401 -28.29 29.05 44.68
C ALA A 401 -27.06 29.14 45.61
N PHE A 402 -27.00 30.23 46.37
CA PHE A 402 -26.26 30.32 47.65
C PHE A 402 -27.02 29.45 48.69
N SER A 403 -26.51 28.99 49.84
CA SER A 403 -25.32 29.30 50.66
C SER A 403 -25.09 28.16 51.68
N ARG A 404 -23.85 27.95 52.20
CA ARG A 404 -23.50 28.02 53.65
C ARG A 404 -22.09 27.50 54.01
N LEU A 405 -21.18 28.47 54.19
CA LEU A 405 -20.20 28.64 55.31
C LEU A 405 -19.42 27.45 55.92
N ALA A 406 -18.11 27.38 55.60
CA ALA A 406 -16.94 27.40 56.50
C ALA A 406 -15.68 27.38 55.58
N GLY A 407 -14.54 28.04 55.81
CA GLY A 407 -13.99 28.72 56.99
C GLY A 407 -12.53 28.28 57.18
N GLY A 408 -11.55 28.96 56.55
CA GLY A 408 -10.13 28.57 56.56
C GLY A 408 -9.27 29.48 55.68
N ASP A 409 -7.98 29.62 56.04
CA ASP A 409 -7.04 30.68 55.61
C ASP A 409 -6.00 30.19 54.57
N GLU A 410 -5.07 31.09 54.21
CA GLU A 410 -3.83 30.95 53.42
C GLU A 410 -3.89 31.12 51.87
N SER A 411 -3.30 32.24 51.43
CA SER A 411 -2.54 32.43 50.17
C SER A 411 -1.10 31.88 50.35
N PRO A 412 -0.20 31.75 49.35
CA PRO A 412 -0.04 32.47 48.07
C PRO A 412 0.17 31.49 46.86
N ILE A 413 0.81 31.74 45.70
CA ILE A 413 1.69 32.79 45.13
C ILE A 413 1.41 32.93 43.62
N SER A 414 1.66 34.11 43.03
CA SER A 414 1.87 34.26 41.57
C SER A 414 2.81 35.43 41.24
N PRO A 415 3.77 35.25 40.31
CA PRO A 415 4.33 36.31 39.46
C PRO A 415 3.74 36.18 38.04
N LYS A 416 3.08 37.20 37.44
CA LYS A 416 3.60 38.48 36.92
C LYS A 416 4.74 38.28 35.88
N SER A 417 4.79 38.94 34.71
CA SER A 417 3.86 39.88 34.01
C SER A 417 4.51 40.37 32.68
N VAL A 418 3.80 41.24 31.92
CA VAL A 418 4.31 42.18 30.87
C VAL A 418 4.50 41.61 29.45
N ALA A 419 4.15 42.30 28.35
CA ALA A 419 3.09 43.30 28.08
C ALA A 419 2.92 43.44 26.54
N LYS A 420 1.73 43.85 26.07
CA LYS A 420 1.53 44.27 24.68
C LYS A 420 1.86 45.75 24.49
N ARG A 421 2.31 46.13 23.29
CA ARG A 421 2.21 47.49 22.76
C ARG A 421 1.72 47.41 21.32
N ALA A 422 0.73 48.23 20.97
CA ALA A 422 0.12 48.29 19.64
C ALA A 422 0.15 49.75 19.12
N VAL A 423 0.27 49.92 17.80
CA VAL A 423 -0.25 51.07 17.02
C VAL A 423 -0.59 50.57 15.59
N SER A 424 -1.53 51.24 14.93
CA SER A 424 -2.29 50.83 13.73
C SER A 424 -1.69 51.19 12.35
N ALA A 425 -2.34 50.62 11.30
CA ALA A 425 -2.51 51.15 9.92
C ALA A 425 -1.24 51.20 9.01
N ASP A 426 -1.32 51.09 7.67
CA ASP A 426 -2.49 51.21 6.77
C ASP A 426 -2.29 50.46 5.41
N ILE A 427 -3.38 50.25 4.66
CA ILE A 427 -3.53 50.12 3.18
C ILE A 427 -2.49 49.33 2.32
N GLY A 428 -2.98 48.42 1.45
CA GLY A 428 -2.53 48.42 0.04
C GLY A 428 -2.31 47.10 -0.73
N HIS A 429 -3.31 46.73 -1.55
CA HIS A 429 -3.19 46.18 -2.92
C HIS A 429 -2.56 44.78 -3.19
N VAL A 430 -3.37 43.89 -3.79
CA VAL A 430 -2.96 42.61 -4.42
C VAL A 430 -3.49 42.58 -5.86
N PRO A 431 -2.66 42.40 -6.91
CA PRO A 431 -3.13 42.23 -8.30
C PRO A 431 -3.59 40.79 -8.62
N PRO A 432 -4.58 40.60 -9.53
CA PRO A 432 -5.15 39.29 -9.86
C PRO A 432 -4.50 38.56 -11.06
N LEU A 433 -4.85 37.28 -11.21
CA LEU A 433 -4.49 36.38 -12.32
C LEU A 433 -5.09 36.81 -13.69
N PRO A 434 -4.42 36.47 -14.82
CA PRO A 434 -5.01 36.54 -16.17
C PRO A 434 -5.80 35.26 -16.56
N PRO A 435 -6.71 35.32 -17.57
CA PRO A 435 -7.77 34.34 -17.78
C PRO A 435 -7.53 33.31 -18.90
N ALA A 436 -8.47 32.37 -19.04
CA ALA A 436 -8.46 31.27 -20.01
C ALA A 436 -8.92 31.63 -21.43
N ALA A 437 -8.38 30.89 -22.40
CA ALA A 437 -8.81 30.71 -23.80
C ALA A 437 -8.09 29.45 -24.34
N THR A 438 -8.62 28.60 -25.22
CA THR A 438 -9.94 28.48 -25.87
C THR A 438 -10.12 27.02 -26.33
N SER A 439 -11.37 26.58 -26.48
CA SER A 439 -11.74 25.26 -27.03
C SER A 439 -11.37 25.09 -28.51
N VAL A 440 -10.92 23.89 -28.91
CA VAL A 440 -10.94 23.41 -30.30
C VAL A 440 -11.36 21.94 -30.31
N GLU A 441 -12.19 21.55 -31.28
CA GLU A 441 -12.93 20.29 -31.32
C GLU A 441 -12.08 19.08 -31.77
N SER A 442 -12.51 17.89 -31.35
CA SER A 442 -11.98 16.58 -31.79
C SER A 442 -12.59 16.13 -33.12
N PRO A 443 -11.90 15.25 -33.87
CA PRO A 443 -12.57 14.27 -34.73
C PRO A 443 -12.51 12.87 -34.12
N HIS A 444 -13.65 12.16 -34.13
CA HIS A 444 -13.77 10.75 -33.75
C HIS A 444 -12.88 9.84 -34.60
N LEU A 445 -12.30 8.81 -33.98
CA LEU A 445 -11.94 7.56 -34.65
C LEU A 445 -12.47 6.37 -33.84
N THR A 446 -13.02 5.37 -34.53
CA THR A 446 -13.56 4.12 -33.96
C THR A 446 -12.72 2.92 -34.45
N THR A 447 -12.98 1.73 -33.87
CA THR A 447 -12.37 0.40 -34.16
C THR A 447 -11.08 0.09 -33.36
N PRO A 448 -10.67 -1.18 -33.18
CA PRO A 448 -11.17 -1.95 -32.04
C PRO A 448 -10.05 -2.64 -31.24
N THR A 449 -9.90 -2.28 -29.96
CA THR A 449 -9.11 -3.01 -28.97
C THR A 449 -10.00 -3.43 -27.81
N GLN A 450 -9.68 -4.57 -27.18
CA GLN A 450 -10.49 -5.18 -26.13
C GLN A 450 -10.27 -4.47 -24.77
N GLU A 451 -10.72 -3.22 -24.69
CA GLU A 451 -10.77 -2.46 -23.43
C GLU A 451 -11.95 -2.96 -22.58
N LEU A 452 -11.67 -3.43 -21.36
CA LEU A 452 -12.69 -3.76 -20.37
C LEU A 452 -13.19 -2.49 -19.66
N SER A 453 -13.90 -1.64 -20.39
CA SER A 453 -14.69 -0.55 -19.79
C SER A 453 -15.93 -1.16 -19.10
N LEU A 454 -15.84 -1.36 -17.78
CA LEU A 454 -16.87 -2.05 -17.00
C LEU A 454 -18.01 -1.13 -16.55
N ARG A 455 -19.15 -1.76 -16.26
CA ARG A 455 -20.48 -1.15 -16.16
C ARG A 455 -20.81 -0.56 -14.78
N GLU A 456 -21.93 0.17 -14.77
CA GLU A 456 -22.45 1.00 -13.68
C GLU A 456 -22.52 0.32 -12.31
N ALA A 457 -22.09 1.06 -11.28
CA ALA A 457 -22.62 0.90 -9.94
C ALA A 457 -24.06 1.44 -9.90
N GLU A 458 -25.04 0.55 -10.10
CA GLU A 458 -26.47 0.91 -10.05
C GLU A 458 -26.82 1.68 -8.76
N GLY A 459 -27.63 2.73 -8.93
CA GLY A 459 -27.93 3.68 -7.87
C GLY A 459 -28.53 3.04 -6.62
N TRP A 460 -28.06 3.49 -5.46
CA TRP A 460 -28.55 3.03 -4.16
C TRP A 460 -30.01 3.44 -3.95
N SER A 461 -30.95 2.54 -4.20
CA SER A 461 -32.33 2.74 -3.76
C SER A 461 -32.39 2.57 -2.25
N GLU A 462 -32.39 3.69 -1.49
CA GLU A 462 -32.70 3.68 -0.06
C GLU A 462 -34.16 3.23 0.14
N THR A 463 -34.39 1.91 0.28
CA THR A 463 -35.64 1.40 0.85
C THR A 463 -35.69 1.75 2.33
N GLU A 464 -36.85 2.17 2.83
CA GLU A 464 -37.01 2.80 4.16
C GLU A 464 -36.59 1.91 5.35
N ASP A 465 -36.44 0.59 5.15
CA ASP A 465 -35.95 -0.38 6.15
C ASP A 465 -34.41 -0.43 6.31
N GLY A 466 -33.66 0.32 5.50
CA GLY A 466 -32.23 0.63 5.72
C GLY A 466 -31.25 -0.55 5.68
N HIS A 467 -31.66 -1.70 5.15
CA HIS A 467 -30.75 -2.78 4.76
C HIS A 467 -30.62 -2.76 3.23
N SER A 468 -29.41 -2.56 2.73
CA SER A 468 -29.10 -2.82 1.32
C SER A 468 -29.17 -4.31 1.08
N LYS A 469 -30.26 -4.81 0.48
CA LYS A 469 -30.47 -6.23 0.15
C LYS A 469 -29.53 -6.78 -0.95
N GLY A 470 -28.48 -6.03 -1.30
CA GLY A 470 -27.46 -6.47 -2.25
C GLY A 470 -26.30 -7.15 -1.52
N PRO A 471 -25.56 -8.04 -2.20
CA PRO A 471 -24.41 -8.73 -1.62
C PRO A 471 -23.42 -7.78 -0.91
N PRO A 472 -22.77 -8.22 0.19
CA PRO A 472 -21.92 -7.37 1.03
C PRO A 472 -20.77 -6.72 0.26
N LEU A 473 -20.17 -7.44 -0.68
CA LEU A 473 -19.00 -7.04 -1.46
C LEU A 473 -19.33 -6.66 -2.92
N LYS A 474 -20.62 -6.48 -3.27
CA LYS A 474 -21.05 -6.12 -4.64
C LYS A 474 -20.27 -4.91 -5.17
N GLY A 475 -19.51 -5.13 -6.24
CA GLY A 475 -18.74 -4.08 -6.94
C GLY A 475 -17.28 -3.95 -6.49
N ILE A 476 -16.83 -4.76 -5.54
CA ILE A 476 -15.40 -4.89 -5.21
C ILE A 476 -14.76 -5.90 -6.17
N LYS A 477 -13.67 -5.47 -6.81
CA LYS A 477 -12.82 -6.33 -7.64
C LYS A 477 -11.75 -6.98 -6.78
N VAL A 478 -11.66 -8.30 -6.83
CA VAL A 478 -10.61 -9.09 -6.16
C VAL A 478 -9.64 -9.56 -7.23
N VAL A 479 -8.50 -8.86 -7.31
CA VAL A 479 -7.46 -9.12 -8.30
C VAL A 479 -6.45 -10.11 -7.72
N ILE A 480 -6.40 -11.29 -8.32
CA ILE A 480 -5.49 -12.36 -7.92
C ILE A 480 -4.10 -12.10 -8.49
N ILE A 481 -3.11 -12.02 -7.60
CA ILE A 481 -1.69 -11.83 -7.89
C ILE A 481 -0.86 -13.02 -7.35
N HIS A 482 0.45 -13.01 -7.61
CA HIS A 482 1.44 -13.95 -7.08
C HIS A 482 1.11 -15.45 -7.30
N VAL A 483 0.49 -15.79 -8.43
CA VAL A 483 0.16 -17.20 -8.77
C VAL A 483 1.45 -17.99 -9.00
N LYS A 484 1.62 -19.16 -8.37
CA LYS A 484 2.84 -19.97 -8.56
C LYS A 484 2.66 -20.95 -9.71
N ASP A 485 3.48 -20.78 -10.74
CA ASP A 485 3.42 -21.59 -11.96
C ASP A 485 3.82 -23.05 -11.68
N ARG A 486 3.11 -23.99 -12.30
CA ARG A 486 3.53 -25.39 -12.35
C ARG A 486 4.26 -25.69 -13.68
N PRO A 487 5.39 -26.43 -13.65
CA PRO A 487 6.15 -26.80 -14.85
C PRO A 487 5.46 -27.89 -15.70
N ASP A 488 4.16 -28.12 -15.51
CA ASP A 488 3.35 -29.10 -16.25
C ASP A 488 2.56 -28.46 -17.42
N GLY A 489 2.66 -27.14 -17.60
CA GLY A 489 2.01 -26.40 -18.69
C GLY A 489 0.52 -26.13 -18.47
N ARG A 490 -0.04 -26.45 -17.30
CA ARG A 490 -1.41 -26.07 -16.93
C ARG A 490 -1.43 -24.61 -16.47
N ASP A 491 -2.34 -23.83 -17.04
CA ASP A 491 -2.70 -22.49 -16.58
C ASP A 491 -3.28 -22.55 -15.16
N GLN A 492 -2.45 -22.32 -14.14
CA GLN A 492 -2.88 -22.35 -12.74
C GLN A 492 -3.85 -21.22 -12.42
N GLY A 493 -3.62 -20.03 -12.98
CA GLY A 493 -4.48 -18.87 -12.79
C GLY A 493 -5.91 -19.15 -13.23
N LYS A 494 -6.10 -19.79 -14.39
CA LYS A 494 -7.43 -20.20 -14.86
C LYS A 494 -8.10 -21.23 -13.95
N LEU A 495 -7.37 -22.19 -13.38
CA LEU A 495 -7.92 -23.17 -12.44
C LEU A 495 -8.36 -22.48 -11.14
N ILE A 496 -7.49 -21.63 -10.59
CA ILE A 496 -7.78 -20.79 -9.40
C ILE A 496 -9.03 -19.93 -9.61
N LEU A 497 -9.17 -19.30 -10.78
CA LEU A 497 -10.35 -18.51 -11.11
C LEU A 497 -11.63 -19.36 -11.11
N GLN A 498 -11.59 -20.55 -11.72
CA GLN A 498 -12.75 -21.46 -11.75
C GLN A 498 -13.16 -21.95 -10.36
N GLU A 499 -12.19 -22.18 -9.47
CA GLU A 499 -12.45 -22.56 -8.08
C GLU A 499 -13.03 -21.38 -7.28
N LEU A 500 -12.49 -20.17 -7.43
CA LEU A 500 -13.03 -18.94 -6.81
C LEU A 500 -14.45 -18.60 -7.30
N GLU A 501 -14.71 -18.69 -8.61
CA GLU A 501 -16.03 -18.48 -9.21
C GLU A 501 -17.06 -19.52 -8.70
N ALA A 502 -16.63 -20.77 -8.47
CA ALA A 502 -17.49 -21.80 -7.90
C ALA A 502 -17.86 -21.49 -6.43
N TYR A 503 -16.90 -21.10 -5.60
CA TYR A 503 -17.19 -20.67 -4.23
C TYR A 503 -18.06 -19.42 -4.17
N GLU A 504 -17.85 -18.42 -5.05
CA GLU A 504 -18.68 -17.21 -5.11
C GLU A 504 -20.12 -17.51 -5.54
N ALA A 505 -20.34 -18.48 -6.44
CA ALA A 505 -21.68 -18.89 -6.83
C ALA A 505 -22.50 -19.46 -5.65
N ASP A 506 -21.84 -20.15 -4.72
CA ASP A 506 -22.44 -20.69 -3.49
C ASP A 506 -22.53 -19.62 -2.37
N ALA A 507 -21.49 -18.79 -2.20
CA ALA A 507 -21.36 -17.82 -1.12
C ALA A 507 -22.14 -16.51 -1.35
N GLN A 508 -22.28 -16.09 -2.61
CA GLN A 508 -23.03 -14.91 -3.05
C GLN A 508 -22.61 -13.61 -2.34
N LEU A 509 -21.30 -13.39 -2.19
CA LEU A 509 -20.75 -12.20 -1.52
C LEU A 509 -20.76 -10.96 -2.44
N GLY A 510 -20.79 -11.17 -3.76
CA GLY A 510 -20.78 -10.13 -4.80
C GLY A 510 -19.40 -9.78 -5.35
N CYS A 511 -18.40 -10.63 -5.10
CA CYS A 511 -17.02 -10.42 -5.54
C CYS A 511 -16.86 -10.57 -7.06
N GLU A 512 -16.09 -9.68 -7.70
CA GLU A 512 -15.63 -9.85 -9.09
C GLU A 512 -14.16 -10.32 -9.08
N PHE A 513 -13.90 -11.60 -9.36
CA PHE A 513 -12.55 -12.15 -9.39
C PHE A 513 -11.86 -11.90 -10.74
N ILE A 514 -10.62 -11.43 -10.70
CA ILE A 514 -9.79 -11.14 -11.89
C ILE A 514 -8.40 -11.73 -11.67
N VAL A 515 -7.96 -12.66 -12.51
CA VAL A 515 -6.57 -13.13 -12.47
C VAL A 515 -5.65 -12.20 -13.25
N SER A 516 -4.59 -11.75 -12.59
CA SER A 516 -3.62 -10.83 -13.19
C SER A 516 -2.64 -11.53 -14.13
N HIS A 517 -2.13 -10.79 -15.12
CA HIS A 517 -1.07 -11.25 -16.03
C HIS A 517 -0.12 -10.11 -16.39
N ALA A 518 1.14 -10.45 -16.72
CA ALA A 518 2.12 -9.46 -17.14
C ALA A 518 1.65 -8.68 -18.38
N GLY A 519 1.83 -7.37 -18.38
CA GLY A 519 1.33 -6.49 -19.44
C GLY A 519 -0.14 -6.11 -19.31
N GLN A 520 -0.87 -6.60 -18.29
CA GLN A 520 -2.23 -6.14 -18.03
C GLN A 520 -2.23 -4.70 -17.49
N SER A 521 -3.23 -3.92 -17.90
CA SER A 521 -3.52 -2.61 -17.33
C SER A 521 -4.95 -2.57 -16.79
N LEU A 522 -5.10 -2.26 -15.52
CA LEU A 522 -6.36 -2.14 -14.81
C LEU A 522 -6.62 -0.66 -14.53
N TYR A 523 -7.75 -0.14 -15.04
CA TYR A 523 -8.24 1.20 -14.73
C TYR A 523 -9.40 1.06 -13.73
N LEU A 524 -9.31 1.83 -12.64
CA LEU A 524 -10.16 1.72 -11.44
C LEU A 524 -10.73 3.09 -11.06
#